data_AF-A0A536M9P3-F1
#
_entry.id   AF-A0A536M9P3-F1
#
_cell.length_a   1.000
_cell.length_b   1.000
_cell.length_c   1.000
_cell.angle_alpha   90.00
_cell.angle_beta   90.00
_cell.angle_gamma   90.00
#
_symmetry.space_group_name_H-M   'P 1'
#
loop_
_entity.id
_entity.type
_entity.pdbx_description
1 polymer ?
#
loop_
_entity_poly.entity_id
_entity_poly.type
_entity_poly.pdbx_seq_one_letter_code
_entity_poly.pdbx_strand_id
1 'polypeptide(L)'
;MRTLATQVKLRRLIRAFGEAQVRLLSEPIDRRIVGSTVDRLLELAGDLRESWRRENALRPLEAPLERYVKESLRTVELAVAGLRQAGADLELLASDFESAALPLEVFLRGLDAEPALQRSA
;
A
#
# COMPACT_ATOMS: atom_id res chain seq x y z
N MET A 1 -9.86 17.57 -0.18
CA MET A 1 -9.12 16.49 0.50
C MET A 1 -7.74 16.42 -0.14
N ARG A 2 -6.66 16.35 0.64
CA ARG A 2 -5.27 16.36 0.22
C ARG A 2 -4.81 14.99 -0.32
N THR A 3 -5.31 13.89 0.27
CA THR A 3 -4.78 12.54 -0.03
C THR A 3 -5.82 11.53 -0.53
N LEU A 4 -6.99 12.00 -0.96
CA LEU A 4 -8.14 11.14 -1.31
C LEU A 4 -7.82 10.10 -2.39
N ALA A 5 -7.11 10.49 -3.45
CA ALA A 5 -6.81 9.57 -4.54
C ALA A 5 -5.82 8.48 -4.12
N THR A 6 -4.85 8.84 -3.27
CA THR A 6 -3.92 7.88 -2.66
C THR A 6 -4.64 6.95 -1.69
N GLN A 7 -5.52 7.46 -0.82
CA GLN A 7 -6.29 6.65 0.11
C GLN A 7 -7.19 5.61 -0.60
N VAL A 8 -7.87 6.00 -1.68
CA VAL A 8 -8.72 5.08 -2.46
C VAL A 8 -7.88 3.95 -3.06
N LYS A 9 -6.72 4.28 -3.64
CA LYS A 9 -5.80 3.28 -4.21
C LYS A 9 -5.19 2.37 -3.14
N LEU A 10 -4.84 2.91 -1.98
CA LEU A 10 -4.31 2.14 -0.87
C LEU A 10 -5.34 1.10 -0.39
N ARG A 11 -6.60 1.51 -0.19
CA ARG A 11 -7.68 0.57 0.15
C ARG A 11 -7.88 -0.51 -0.89
N ARG A 12 -7.78 -0.15 -2.18
CA ARG A 12 -7.88 -1.12 -3.28
C ARG A 12 -6.73 -2.13 -3.21
N LEU A 13 -5.50 -1.68 -2.97
CA LEU A 13 -4.33 -2.53 -2.83
C LEU A 13 -4.45 -3.46 -1.61
N ILE A 14 -4.88 -2.94 -0.45
CA ILE A 14 -5.08 -3.74 0.77
C ILE A 14 -6.07 -4.89 0.52
N ARG A 15 -7.21 -4.59 -0.10
CA ARG A 15 -8.22 -5.62 -0.44
C ARG A 15 -7.67 -6.66 -1.42
N ALA A 16 -7.03 -6.20 -2.50
CA ALA A 16 -6.45 -7.09 -3.50
C ALA A 16 -5.35 -7.99 -2.92
N PHE A 17 -4.55 -7.47 -1.98
CA PHE A 17 -3.53 -8.25 -1.29
C PHE A 17 -4.14 -9.34 -0.40
N GLY A 18 -5.17 -9.01 0.39
CA GLY A 18 -5.88 -10.01 1.21
C GLY A 18 -6.51 -11.12 0.36
N GLU A 19 -7.14 -10.75 -0.76
CA GLU A 19 -7.67 -11.72 -1.73
C GLU A 19 -6.58 -12.61 -2.33
N ALA A 20 -5.43 -12.03 -2.68
CA ALA A 20 -4.28 -12.77 -3.19
C ALA A 20 -3.72 -13.74 -2.15
N GLN A 21 -3.57 -13.31 -0.90
CA GLN A 21 -3.05 -14.14 0.19
C GLN A 21 -3.94 -15.36 0.43
N VAL A 22 -5.26 -15.18 0.52
CA VAL A 22 -6.22 -16.29 0.71
C VAL A 22 -6.09 -17.31 -0.43
N ARG A 23 -5.96 -16.85 -1.68
CA ARG A 23 -5.79 -17.74 -2.83
C ARG A 23 -4.46 -18.49 -2.81
N LEU A 24 -3.37 -17.79 -2.48
CA LEU A 24 -2.03 -18.37 -2.41
C LEU A 24 -1.90 -19.43 -1.30
N LEU A 25 -2.63 -19.27 -0.19
CA LEU A 25 -2.66 -20.24 0.92
C LEU A 25 -3.57 -21.45 0.65
N SER A 26 -4.61 -21.29 -0.19
CA SER A 26 -5.66 -22.30 -0.36
C SER A 26 -5.46 -23.25 -1.55
N GLU A 27 -4.70 -22.85 -2.58
CA GLU A 27 -4.57 -23.61 -3.84
C GLU A 27 -3.16 -24.21 -4.02
N PRO A 28 -3.01 -25.39 -4.66
CA PRO A 28 -1.71 -25.86 -5.13
C PRO A 28 -1.09 -24.80 -6.04
N ILE A 29 0.02 -24.21 -5.59
CA ILE A 29 0.56 -22.98 -6.17
C ILE A 29 1.14 -23.26 -7.57
N ASP A 30 0.42 -22.87 -8.62
CA ASP A 30 0.99 -22.72 -9.97
C ASP A 30 1.77 -21.41 -10.04
N ARG A 31 3.07 -21.50 -10.38
CA ARG A 31 3.94 -20.34 -10.57
C ARG A 31 3.39 -19.31 -11.55
N ARG A 32 2.60 -19.72 -12.56
CA ARG A 32 1.97 -18.80 -13.51
C ARG A 32 0.90 -17.94 -12.84
N ILE A 33 0.12 -18.53 -11.94
CA ILE A 33 -0.94 -17.83 -11.19
C ILE A 33 -0.31 -16.84 -10.21
N VAL A 34 0.74 -17.26 -9.49
CA VAL A 34 1.54 -16.36 -8.62
C VAL A 34 2.08 -15.18 -9.43
N GLY A 35 2.69 -15.45 -10.60
CA GLY A 35 3.25 -14.43 -11.48
C GLY A 35 2.25 -13.33 -11.79
N SER A 36 1.10 -13.70 -12.35
CA SER A 36 0.03 -12.77 -12.73
C SER A 36 -0.59 -12.03 -11.54
N THR A 37 -0.72 -12.68 -10.39
CA THR A 37 -1.26 -12.07 -9.17
C THR A 37 -0.29 -11.01 -8.64
N VAL A 38 1.00 -11.33 -8.58
CA VAL A 38 2.04 -10.39 -8.17
C VAL A 38 2.15 -9.22 -9.15
N ASP A 39 2.10 -9.45 -10.47
CA ASP A 39 2.11 -8.38 -11.46
C ASP A 39 0.97 -7.39 -11.24
N ARG A 40 -0.24 -7.91 -10.97
CA ARG A 40 -1.40 -7.07 -10.70
C ARG A 40 -1.26 -6.25 -9.41
N LEU A 41 -0.71 -6.84 -8.35
CA LEU A 41 -0.47 -6.13 -7.10
C LEU A 41 0.61 -5.05 -7.26
N LEU A 42 1.67 -5.33 -8.01
CA LEU A 42 2.73 -4.35 -8.31
C LEU A 42 2.21 -3.19 -9.17
N GLU A 43 1.31 -3.44 -10.11
CA GLU A 43 0.63 -2.38 -10.88
C GLU A 43 -0.16 -1.46 -9.94
N LEU A 44 -0.95 -2.03 -9.02
CA LEU A 44 -1.71 -1.26 -8.02
C LEU A 44 -0.79 -0.47 -7.07
N ALA A 45 0.34 -1.04 -6.66
CA ALA A 45 1.35 -0.36 -5.85
C ALA A 45 2.02 0.79 -6.64
N GLY A 46 2.28 0.60 -7.93
CA GLY A 46 2.78 1.63 -8.84
C GLY A 46 1.81 2.81 -8.96
N ASP A 47 0.53 2.53 -9.21
CA ASP A 47 -0.54 3.54 -9.27
C ASP A 47 -0.67 4.32 -7.96
N LEU A 48 -0.57 3.62 -6.83
CA LEU A 48 -0.59 4.22 -5.49
C LEU A 48 0.58 5.19 -5.32
N ARG A 49 1.81 4.75 -5.63
CA ARG A 49 3.02 5.57 -5.52
C ARG A 49 2.96 6.80 -6.43
N GLU A 50 2.45 6.65 -7.65
CA GLU A 50 2.29 7.78 -8.55
C GLU A 50 1.26 8.78 -8.03
N SER A 51 0.13 8.28 -7.53
CA SER A 51 -0.90 9.12 -6.90
C SER A 51 -0.33 9.92 -5.74
N TRP A 52 0.43 9.27 -4.87
CA TRP A 52 1.11 9.93 -3.74
C TRP A 52 2.08 11.00 -4.24
N ARG A 53 2.92 10.69 -5.24
CA ARG A 53 3.86 11.65 -5.82
C ARG A 53 3.15 12.91 -6.33
N ARG A 54 2.02 12.75 -7.02
CA ARG A 54 1.23 13.87 -7.55
C ARG A 54 0.62 14.71 -6.42
N GLU A 55 0.01 14.07 -5.42
CA GLU A 55 -0.62 14.77 -4.28
C GLU A 55 0.42 15.47 -3.39
N ASN A 56 1.56 14.83 -3.12
CA ASN A 56 2.65 15.42 -2.33
C ASN A 56 3.34 16.56 -3.09
N ALA A 57 3.41 16.54 -4.42
CA ALA A 57 3.95 17.66 -5.18
C ALA A 57 3.07 18.93 -5.07
N LEU A 58 1.74 18.75 -4.98
CA LEU A 58 0.80 19.87 -4.82
C LEU A 58 0.82 20.47 -3.43
N ARG A 59 1.00 19.61 -2.42
CA ARG A 59 1.18 20.01 -1.02
C ARG A 59 2.25 19.11 -0.43
N PRO A 60 3.51 19.58 -0.31
CA PRO A 60 4.58 18.80 0.29
C PRO A 60 4.36 18.59 1.78
N LEU A 61 4.71 17.41 2.27
CA LEU A 61 4.84 17.15 3.70
C LEU A 61 6.20 17.62 4.22
N GLU A 62 6.32 17.77 5.53
CA GLU A 62 7.61 17.91 6.18
C GLU A 62 8.46 16.65 6.00
N ALA A 63 9.78 16.81 5.95
CA ALA A 63 10.71 15.74 5.61
C ALA A 63 10.55 14.44 6.43
N PRO A 64 10.29 14.47 7.76
CA PRO A 64 10.06 13.24 8.52
C PRO A 64 8.79 12.49 8.10
N LEU A 65 7.71 13.23 7.80
CA LEU A 65 6.43 12.66 7.38
C LEU A 65 6.49 12.13 5.95
N GLU A 66 7.16 12.86 5.05
CA GLU A 66 7.42 12.39 3.70
C GLU A 66 8.25 11.09 3.71
N ARG A 67 9.27 11.02 4.56
CA ARG A 67 10.08 9.81 4.73
C ARG A 67 9.23 8.64 5.19
N TYR A 68 8.38 8.83 6.20
CA TYR A 68 7.46 7.80 6.69
C TYR A 68 6.61 7.24 5.55
N VAL A 69 5.93 8.09 4.76
CA VAL A 69 5.10 7.61 3.64
C VAL A 69 5.93 6.85 2.61
N LYS A 70 7.12 7.37 2.27
CA LYS A 70 8.02 6.73 1.30
C LYS A 70 8.48 5.34 1.78
N GLU A 71 8.82 5.21 3.05
CA GLU A 71 9.23 3.94 3.65
C GLU A 71 8.08 2.94 3.72
N SER A 72 6.88 3.36 4.14
CA SER A 72 5.68 2.51 4.14
C SER A 72 5.34 2.01 2.73
N LEU A 73 5.35 2.88 1.71
CA LEU A 73 5.10 2.48 0.32
C LEU A 73 6.16 1.51 -0.19
N ARG A 74 7.42 1.70 0.20
CA ARG A 74 8.52 0.79 -0.16
C ARG A 74 8.33 -0.58 0.48
N THR A 75 7.98 -0.65 1.76
CA THR A 75 7.73 -1.92 2.46
C THR A 75 6.57 -2.68 1.82
N VAL A 76 5.48 -1.98 1.48
CA VAL A 76 4.35 -2.54 0.73
C VAL A 76 4.79 -3.14 -0.61
N GLU A 77 5.58 -2.41 -1.40
CA GLU A 77 6.08 -2.88 -2.70
C GLU A 77 7.01 -4.10 -2.55
N LEU A 78 7.86 -4.13 -1.52
CA LEU A 78 8.75 -5.24 -1.22
C LEU A 78 7.99 -6.50 -0.77
N ALA A 79 6.99 -6.36 0.09
CA ALA A 79 6.16 -7.47 0.53
C ALA A 79 5.42 -8.12 -0.65
N VAL A 80 4.86 -7.31 -1.54
CA VAL A 80 4.23 -7.78 -2.79
C VAL A 80 5.24 -8.50 -3.70
N ALA A 81 6.42 -7.91 -3.91
CA ALA A 81 7.45 -8.52 -4.75
C ALA A 81 7.96 -9.85 -4.17
N GLY A 82 8.01 -9.96 -2.85
CA GLY A 82 8.40 -11.16 -2.11
C GLY A 82 7.53 -12.38 -2.41
N LEU A 83 6.23 -12.18 -2.70
CA LEU A 83 5.29 -13.27 -3.01
C LEU A 83 5.71 -14.10 -4.23
N ARG A 84 6.54 -13.55 -5.12
CA ARG A 84 7.06 -14.26 -6.31
C ARG A 84 8.20 -15.23 -5.96
N GLN A 85 8.84 -15.09 -4.80
CA GLN A 85 10.01 -15.89 -4.46
C GLN A 85 9.60 -17.33 -4.11
N ALA A 86 10.34 -18.29 -4.65
CA ALA A 86 10.13 -19.70 -4.30
C ALA A 86 10.50 -19.93 -2.83
N GLY A 87 9.59 -20.52 -2.06
CA GLY A 87 9.78 -20.74 -0.62
C GLY A 87 9.61 -19.49 0.23
N ALA A 88 8.98 -18.43 -0.31
CA ALA A 88 8.61 -17.27 0.48
C ALA A 88 7.69 -17.65 1.64
N ASP A 89 7.95 -17.06 2.80
CA ASP A 89 7.05 -17.14 3.96
C ASP A 89 5.89 -16.17 3.74
N LEU A 90 4.73 -16.71 3.36
CA LEU A 90 3.55 -15.90 3.02
C LEU A 90 2.93 -15.20 4.23
N GLU A 91 3.08 -15.77 5.43
CA GLU A 91 2.58 -15.15 6.66
C GLU A 91 3.46 -13.97 7.07
N LEU A 92 4.79 -14.14 6.96
CA LEU A 92 5.74 -13.06 7.18
C LEU A 92 5.50 -11.90 6.21
N LEU A 93 5.37 -12.19 4.91
CA LEU A 93 5.11 -11.16 3.90
C LEU A 93 3.78 -10.44 4.11
N ALA A 94 2.76 -11.14 4.59
CA ALA A 94 1.50 -10.52 4.93
C ALA A 94 1.62 -9.60 6.16
N SER A 95 2.36 -10.03 7.18
CA SER A 95 2.65 -9.19 8.36
C SER A 95 3.41 -7.92 7.97
N ASP A 96 4.43 -8.03 7.11
CA ASP A 96 5.18 -6.88 6.58
C ASP A 96 4.28 -5.93 5.78
N PHE A 97 3.40 -6.48 4.94
CA PHE A 97 2.46 -5.68 4.17
C PHE A 97 1.48 -4.93 5.07
N GLU A 98 0.83 -5.62 6.02
CA GLU A 98 -0.20 -5.05 6.89
C GLU A 98 0.38 -4.02 7.85
N SER A 99 1.55 -4.31 8.43
CA SER A 99 2.25 -3.39 9.33
C SER A 99 2.69 -2.08 8.65
N ALA A 100 2.88 -2.10 7.33
CA ALA A 100 3.15 -0.90 6.56
C ALA A 100 1.87 -0.22 6.03
N ALA A 101 0.91 -0.98 5.52
CA ALA A 101 -0.25 -0.46 4.80
C ALA A 101 -1.35 0.09 5.72
N LEU A 102 -1.66 -0.60 6.83
CA LEU A 102 -2.77 -0.20 7.72
C LEU A 102 -2.46 1.09 8.47
N PRO A 103 -1.27 1.28 9.08
CA PRO A 103 -0.91 2.54 9.70
C PRO A 103 -0.85 3.70 8.68
N LEU A 104 -0.36 3.43 7.47
CA LEU A 104 -0.34 4.40 6.39
C LEU A 104 -1.76 4.86 6.01
N GLU A 105 -2.74 3.95 5.98
CA GLU A 105 -4.13 4.31 5.70
C GLU A 105 -4.70 5.28 6.76
N VAL A 106 -4.44 5.00 8.04
CA VAL A 106 -4.86 5.85 9.15
C VAL A 106 -4.16 7.21 9.07
N PHE A 107 -2.85 7.21 8.83
CA PHE A 107 -2.05 8.43 8.70
C PHE A 107 -2.57 9.35 7.60
N LEU A 108 -2.82 8.81 6.39
CA LEU A 108 -3.31 9.59 5.26
C LEU A 108 -4.69 10.20 5.53
N ARG A 109 -5.57 9.48 6.26
CA ARG A 109 -6.86 10.02 6.71
C ARG A 109 -6.66 11.17 7.71
N GLY A 110 -5.71 11.06 8.62
CA GLY A 110 -5.37 12.11 9.58
C GLY A 110 -4.98 13.43 8.90
N LEU A 111 -4.16 13.36 7.84
CA LEU A 111 -3.77 14.53 7.03
C LEU A 111 -4.96 15.25 6.38
N ASP A 112 -6.07 14.55 6.14
CA ASP A 112 -7.29 15.13 5.57
C ASP A 112 -8.23 15.70 6.63
N ALA A 113 -8.15 15.23 7.88
CA ALA A 113 -8.97 15.70 9.00
C ALA A 113 -8.45 17.02 9.59
N GLU A 114 -7.12 17.20 9.63
CA GLU A 114 -6.45 18.40 10.16
C GLU A 114 -6.95 19.73 9.56
N PRO A 115 -7.13 19.88 8.23
CA PRO A 115 -7.68 21.10 7.64
C PRO A 115 -9.20 21.30 7.83
N ALA A 116 -9.95 20.30 8.32
CA ALA A 116 -11.38 20.46 8.63
C ALA A 116 -11.59 21.11 10.01
N LEU A 117 -10.73 20.75 10.98
CA LEU A 117 -10.76 21.32 12.33
C LEU A 117 -10.39 22.81 12.34
N GLN A 118 -9.41 23.22 11.53
CA GLN A 118 -9.01 24.63 11.41
C GLN A 118 -10.05 25.56 10.76
N ARG A 119 -11.07 25.01 10.08
CA ARG A 119 -12.16 25.81 9.46
C ARG A 119 -13.37 26.00 10.35
N SER A 120 -13.43 25.30 11.48
CA SER A 120 -14.59 25.25 12.38
C SER A 120 -14.33 26.00 13.70
N ALA A 121 -13.18 26.66 13.81
CA ALA A 121 -12.73 27.49 14.94
C ALA A 121 -12.55 28.93 14.43
#